data_AF-Q207Q6-F1
#
_entry.id   AF-Q207Q6-F1
#
_cell.length_a   1.000
_cell.length_b   1.000
_cell.length_c   1.000
_cell.angle_alpha   90.00
_cell.angle_beta   90.00
_cell.angle_gamma   90.00
#
_symmetry.space_group_name_H-M   'P 1'
#
loop_
_entity.id
_entity.type
_entity.pdbx_description
1 polymer ?
#
loop_
_entity_poly.entity_id
_entity_poly.type
_entity_poly.pdbx_seq_one_letter_code
_entity_poly.pdbx_strand_id
1 'polypeptide(L)'
;MVPGLGPKHPFALRILRGGTEVAALEARCSEEMGCWFGVLLAETGSSTDPECLHYDYVDVETIANICSAARYSFLWATSTESRTYDEVPYEETEQKIEGLKNGYLVKRQAASSDRSMAKPQITVKRHGSNTNQYGRYGKTRAEEDARRYLREKEELERQKDHVRNALVLLRKEERKAKERMKVATDKQWLALEECVTQLEETCQIKEGERVELELKLTQVKENLKKSLAGGTLGATVETKPLGKKTQRSEV
;
A
#
# COMPACT_ATOMS: atom_id res chain seq x y z
N MET A 1 -7.78 19.63 -35.37
CA MET A 1 -6.81 19.29 -34.32
C MET A 1 -7.35 18.05 -33.62
N VAL A 2 -6.62 16.94 -33.62
CA VAL A 2 -7.10 15.68 -33.02
C VAL A 2 -6.90 15.77 -31.49
N PRO A 3 -7.90 15.44 -30.66
CA PRO A 3 -7.71 15.31 -29.20
C PRO A 3 -6.60 14.30 -28.87
N GLY A 4 -5.84 14.50 -27.79
CA GLY A 4 -4.80 13.57 -27.34
C GLY A 4 -3.42 13.65 -28.01
N LEU A 5 -3.23 14.40 -29.10
CA LEU A 5 -1.92 14.51 -29.79
C LEU A 5 -1.26 15.89 -29.64
N GLY A 6 -1.44 16.53 -28.49
CA GLY A 6 -0.76 17.78 -28.14
C GLY A 6 0.41 17.57 -27.18
N PRO A 7 1.41 18.48 -27.12
CA PRO A 7 2.57 18.39 -26.22
C PRO A 7 2.24 18.48 -24.71
N LYS A 8 0.95 18.37 -24.34
CA LYS A 8 0.44 18.29 -22.96
C LYS A 8 0.11 16.86 -22.52
N HIS A 9 0.09 15.90 -23.46
CA HIS A 9 -0.34 14.52 -23.23
C HIS A 9 0.77 13.58 -23.72
N PRO A 10 1.82 13.34 -22.91
CA PRO A 10 2.98 12.55 -23.33
C PRO A 10 2.67 11.05 -23.51
N PHE A 11 1.55 10.57 -22.95
CA PHE A 11 1.09 9.19 -23.08
C PHE A 11 -0.31 9.18 -23.70
N ALA A 12 -0.39 8.75 -24.95
CA ALA A 12 -1.65 8.65 -25.67
C ALA A 12 -1.66 7.40 -26.58
N LEU A 13 -2.84 6.79 -26.71
CA LEU A 13 -3.10 5.63 -27.56
C LEU A 13 -4.17 5.97 -28.60
N ARG A 14 -3.95 5.59 -29.86
CA ARG A 14 -4.93 5.71 -30.94
C ARG A 14 -5.46 4.32 -31.27
N ILE A 15 -6.78 4.14 -31.15
CA ILE A 15 -7.45 2.87 -31.42
C ILE A 15 -7.97 2.91 -32.85
N LEU A 16 -7.31 2.16 -33.73
CA LEU A 16 -7.68 2.03 -35.14
C LEU A 16 -8.49 0.74 -35.36
N ARG A 17 -9.58 0.81 -36.14
CA ARG A 17 -10.34 -0.36 -36.62
C ARG A 17 -10.47 -0.24 -38.13
N GLY A 18 -9.86 -1.18 -38.87
CA GLY A 18 -9.85 -1.15 -40.33
C GLY A 18 -9.17 0.10 -40.93
N GLY A 19 -8.12 0.62 -40.27
CA GLY A 19 -7.41 1.84 -40.67
C GLY A 19 -8.09 3.16 -40.26
N THR A 20 -9.34 3.13 -39.81
CA THR A 20 -10.07 4.31 -39.31
C THR A 20 -9.86 4.46 -37.80
N GLU A 21 -9.58 5.68 -37.34
CA GLU A 21 -9.50 5.99 -35.91
C GLU A 21 -10.90 5.97 -35.27
N VAL A 22 -11.09 5.13 -34.27
CA VAL A 22 -12.37 4.97 -33.55
C VAL A 22 -12.36 5.72 -32.22
N ALA A 23 -11.21 5.80 -31.56
CA ALA A 23 -11.01 6.56 -30.34
C ALA A 23 -9.53 6.91 -30.13
N ALA A 24 -9.29 7.99 -29.39
CA ALA A 24 -8.00 8.29 -28.78
C ALA A 24 -8.16 8.27 -27.25
N LEU A 25 -7.17 7.74 -26.54
CA LEU A 25 -7.12 7.70 -25.08
C LEU A 25 -5.87 8.42 -24.60
N GLU A 26 -6.05 9.37 -23.68
CA GLU A 26 -4.96 10.07 -22.98
C GLU A 26 -4.73 9.41 -21.61
N ALA A 27 -3.47 9.14 -21.28
CA ALA A 27 -3.06 8.62 -19.97
C ALA A 27 -2.15 9.63 -19.26
N ARG A 28 -2.11 9.57 -17.92
CA ARG A 28 -1.30 10.47 -17.08
C ARG A 28 0.12 9.94 -16.89
N CYS A 29 0.32 8.64 -17.05
CA CYS A 29 1.61 7.96 -17.00
C CYS A 29 1.63 6.72 -17.90
N SER A 30 2.84 6.19 -18.12
CA SER A 30 3.11 4.94 -18.83
C SER A 30 2.42 3.72 -18.21
N GLU A 31 2.34 3.64 -16.88
CA GLU A 31 1.66 2.55 -16.18
C GLU A 31 0.14 2.56 -16.44
N GLU A 32 -0.50 3.72 -16.37
CA GLU A 32 -1.93 3.88 -16.71
C GLU A 32 -2.19 3.53 -18.19
N MET A 33 -1.32 3.98 -19.10
CA MET A 33 -1.36 3.64 -20.53
C MET A 33 -1.28 2.12 -20.76
N GLY A 34 -0.36 1.44 -20.06
CA GLY A 34 -0.22 -0.02 -20.09
C GLY A 34 -1.45 -0.75 -19.55
N CYS A 35 -1.97 -0.34 -18.39
CA CYS A 35 -3.18 -0.93 -17.82
C CYS A 35 -4.38 -0.84 -18.78
N TRP A 36 -4.65 0.34 -19.36
CA TRP A 36 -5.71 0.48 -20.36
C TRP A 36 -5.47 -0.38 -21.59
N PHE A 37 -4.23 -0.52 -22.03
CA PHE A 37 -3.89 -1.38 -23.16
C PHE A 37 -4.14 -2.87 -22.85
N GLY A 38 -3.81 -3.35 -21.65
CA GLY A 38 -4.12 -4.71 -21.21
C GLY A 38 -5.62 -5.03 -21.17
N VAL A 39 -6.44 -4.08 -20.69
CA VAL A 39 -7.92 -4.20 -20.73
C VAL A 39 -8.44 -4.22 -22.18
N LEU A 40 -7.89 -3.38 -23.06
CA LEU A 40 -8.28 -3.34 -24.47
C LEU A 40 -7.94 -4.65 -25.21
N LEU A 41 -6.77 -5.25 -24.95
CA LEU A 41 -6.42 -6.56 -25.50
C LEU A 41 -7.40 -7.65 -25.03
N ALA A 42 -7.76 -7.66 -23.76
CA ALA A 42 -8.71 -8.62 -23.20
C ALA A 42 -10.12 -8.49 -23.81
N GLU A 43 -10.66 -7.27 -23.87
CA GLU A 43 -12.01 -6.99 -24.42
C GLU A 43 -12.08 -7.23 -25.94
N THR A 44 -10.98 -6.98 -26.67
CA THR A 44 -10.93 -7.23 -28.12
C THR A 44 -10.62 -8.68 -28.49
N GLY A 45 -10.27 -9.52 -27.50
CA GLY A 45 -9.77 -10.89 -27.74
C GLY A 45 -8.46 -10.93 -28.53
N SER A 46 -7.70 -9.83 -28.52
CA SER A 46 -6.46 -9.73 -29.29
C SER A 46 -5.28 -10.29 -28.52
N SER A 47 -4.51 -11.17 -29.16
CA SER A 47 -3.28 -11.75 -28.62
C SER A 47 -2.01 -11.02 -29.11
N THR A 48 -2.12 -9.77 -29.55
CA THR A 48 -0.96 -8.95 -29.95
C THR A 48 -0.07 -8.68 -28.73
N ASP A 49 1.21 -9.06 -28.82
CA ASP A 49 2.18 -8.77 -27.76
C ASP A 49 2.43 -7.25 -27.68
N PRO A 50 2.31 -6.61 -26.50
CA PRO A 50 2.62 -5.19 -26.32
C PRO A 50 3.96 -4.73 -26.92
N GLU A 51 5.00 -5.55 -26.83
CA GLU A 51 6.35 -5.21 -27.33
C GLU A 51 6.42 -5.09 -28.87
N CYS A 52 5.46 -5.67 -29.60
CA CYS A 52 5.39 -5.58 -31.07
C CYS A 52 4.63 -4.34 -31.58
N LEU A 53 4.14 -3.47 -30.69
CA LEU A 53 3.48 -2.23 -31.11
C LEU A 53 4.45 -1.14 -31.55
N HIS A 54 3.94 -0.20 -32.34
CA HIS A 54 4.66 1.00 -32.72
C HIS A 54 4.58 2.05 -31.60
N TYR A 55 5.74 2.44 -31.07
CA TYR A 55 5.86 3.47 -30.03
C TYR A 55 6.58 4.70 -30.60
N ASP A 56 5.84 5.80 -30.75
CA ASP A 56 6.39 7.09 -31.19
C ASP A 56 7.04 7.83 -30.01
N TYR A 57 8.34 8.13 -30.11
CA TYR A 57 9.11 8.95 -29.15
C TYR A 57 9.10 8.44 -27.68
N VAL A 58 8.96 7.13 -27.47
CA VAL A 58 9.04 6.50 -26.14
C VAL A 58 10.39 5.79 -25.97
N ASP A 59 11.04 5.94 -24.81
CA ASP A 59 12.28 5.22 -24.48
C ASP A 59 12.03 3.76 -24.07
N VAL A 60 13.10 2.95 -24.09
CA VAL A 60 13.05 1.50 -23.87
C VAL A 60 12.57 1.13 -22.46
N GLU A 61 12.95 1.92 -21.44
CA GLU A 61 12.53 1.71 -20.05
C GLU A 61 11.03 1.95 -19.89
N THR A 62 10.53 3.03 -20.51
CA THR A 62 9.12 3.39 -20.51
C THR A 62 8.28 2.39 -21.30
N ILE A 63 8.77 1.87 -22.43
CA ILE A 63 8.13 0.76 -23.15
C ILE A 63 8.05 -0.48 -22.26
N ALA A 64 9.13 -0.90 -21.59
CA ALA A 64 9.12 -2.05 -20.69
C ALA A 64 8.11 -1.89 -19.54
N ASN A 65 7.95 -0.68 -19.00
CA ASN A 65 6.95 -0.36 -17.98
C ASN A 65 5.50 -0.45 -18.53
N ILE A 66 5.23 0.07 -19.74
CA ILE A 66 3.93 -0.06 -20.43
C ILE A 66 3.60 -1.55 -20.66
N CYS A 67 4.54 -2.31 -21.22
CA CYS A 67 4.36 -3.74 -21.53
C CYS A 67 4.11 -4.57 -20.27
N SER A 68 4.82 -4.28 -19.17
CA SER A 68 4.61 -4.95 -17.88
C SER A 68 3.22 -4.69 -17.32
N ALA A 69 2.81 -3.42 -17.24
CA ALA A 69 1.47 -3.03 -16.79
C ALA A 69 0.35 -3.62 -17.67
N ALA A 70 0.56 -3.66 -18.99
CA ALA A 70 -0.37 -4.28 -19.92
C ALA A 70 -0.51 -5.79 -19.70
N ARG A 71 0.58 -6.53 -19.50
CA ARG A 71 0.56 -7.97 -19.20
C ARG A 71 -0.17 -8.27 -17.89
N TYR A 72 0.12 -7.53 -16.81
CA TYR A 72 -0.59 -7.70 -15.53
C TYR A 72 -2.10 -7.38 -15.66
N SER A 73 -2.46 -6.30 -16.35
CA SER A 73 -3.87 -5.92 -16.50
C SER A 73 -4.64 -6.83 -17.44
N PHE A 74 -4.01 -7.34 -18.50
CA PHE A 74 -4.59 -8.37 -19.38
C PHE A 74 -4.84 -9.68 -18.61
N LEU A 75 -3.88 -10.16 -17.82
CA LEU A 75 -4.04 -11.34 -16.99
C LEU A 75 -5.16 -11.15 -15.95
N TRP A 76 -5.23 -9.99 -15.30
CA TRP A 76 -6.33 -9.69 -14.38
C TRP A 76 -7.70 -9.66 -15.07
N ALA A 77 -7.80 -9.09 -16.27
CA ALA A 77 -9.05 -8.99 -17.03
C ALA A 77 -9.51 -10.33 -17.63
N THR A 78 -8.56 -11.22 -17.96
CA THR A 78 -8.83 -12.55 -18.55
C THR A 78 -8.88 -13.69 -17.53
N SER A 79 -8.40 -13.48 -16.30
CA SER A 79 -8.49 -14.45 -15.20
C SER A 79 -9.91 -14.58 -14.69
N THR A 80 -10.71 -15.38 -15.42
CA THR A 80 -12.00 -15.88 -14.99
C THR A 80 -11.98 -17.40 -15.02
N GLU A 81 -11.40 -18.01 -13.98
CA GLU A 81 -11.89 -19.32 -13.58
C GLU A 81 -13.33 -19.17 -13.08
N SER A 82 -14.25 -19.83 -13.79
CA SER A 82 -15.59 -20.24 -13.36
C SER A 82 -16.30 -19.34 -12.32
N ARG A 83 -17.07 -18.35 -12.80
CA ARG A 83 -18.28 -17.91 -12.08
C ARG A 83 -19.43 -18.89 -12.31
N THR A 84 -19.26 -20.10 -11.77
CA THR A 84 -20.29 -21.15 -11.66
C THR A 84 -20.29 -21.61 -10.21
N TYR A 85 -21.48 -21.84 -9.62
CA TYR A 85 -21.73 -22.02 -8.18
C TYR A 85 -21.58 -20.70 -7.40
N ASP A 86 -22.58 -20.15 -6.70
CA ASP A 86 -23.84 -20.67 -6.12
C ASP A 86 -23.68 -21.76 -5.05
N GLU A 87 -24.43 -21.63 -3.97
CA GLU A 87 -24.30 -22.31 -2.66
C GLU A 87 -23.18 -21.84 -1.70
N VAL A 88 -23.58 -21.73 -0.42
CA VAL A 88 -22.86 -21.34 0.82
C VAL A 88 -23.39 -22.34 1.87
N PRO A 89 -22.59 -23.03 2.72
CA PRO A 89 -21.58 -22.48 3.66
C PRO A 89 -20.22 -23.26 3.62
N TYR A 90 -19.28 -23.26 4.59
CA TYR A 90 -19.21 -22.79 5.99
C TYR A 90 -17.76 -22.36 6.36
N GLU A 91 -17.50 -22.06 7.64
CA GLU A 91 -16.19 -21.73 8.24
C GLU A 91 -15.23 -22.94 8.27
N GLU A 92 -13.97 -22.78 7.85
CA GLU A 92 -12.85 -22.62 8.81
C GLU A 92 -11.56 -22.11 8.11
N THR A 93 -10.64 -21.61 8.93
CA THR A 93 -9.41 -20.88 8.63
C THR A 93 -8.55 -21.36 7.45
N GLU A 94 -8.06 -20.42 6.62
CA GLU A 94 -6.61 -20.25 6.42
C GLU A 94 -6.23 -18.84 5.93
N GLN A 95 -5.09 -18.34 6.41
CA GLN A 95 -4.62 -16.97 6.15
C GLN A 95 -3.65 -16.93 4.95
N LYS A 96 -4.10 -16.47 3.77
CA LYS A 96 -3.17 -16.00 2.75
C LYS A 96 -3.77 -14.96 1.79
N ILE A 97 -3.12 -13.80 1.77
CA ILE A 97 -2.95 -12.84 0.65
C ILE A 97 -4.09 -12.77 -0.39
N GLU A 98 -4.86 -11.67 -0.39
CA GLU A 98 -5.09 -10.82 -1.59
C GLU A 98 -6.11 -9.70 -1.30
N GLY A 99 -5.68 -8.44 -1.48
CA GLY A 99 -6.42 -7.26 -1.01
C GLY A 99 -6.83 -6.24 -2.08
N LEU A 100 -6.89 -6.61 -3.36
CA LEU A 100 -7.12 -5.64 -4.46
C LEU A 100 -8.34 -5.98 -5.34
N LYS A 101 -9.54 -5.94 -4.74
CA LYS A 101 -10.81 -5.78 -5.46
C LYS A 101 -11.42 -4.43 -5.11
N ASN A 102 -11.55 -3.55 -6.09
CA ASN A 102 -12.47 -2.40 -6.11
C ASN A 102 -12.62 -1.91 -7.57
N GLY A 103 -13.66 -2.37 -8.26
CA GLY A 103 -13.92 -1.98 -9.64
C GLY A 103 -14.58 -0.61 -9.74
N TYR A 104 -14.14 0.22 -10.69
CA TYR A 104 -14.82 1.46 -11.06
C TYR A 104 -15.87 1.18 -12.13
N LEU A 105 -17.15 1.15 -11.71
CA LEU A 105 -18.28 1.07 -12.63
C LEU A 105 -18.49 2.41 -13.33
N VAL A 106 -18.15 2.46 -14.62
CA VAL A 106 -18.56 3.52 -15.55
C VAL A 106 -20.09 3.58 -15.59
N LYS A 107 -20.69 4.73 -15.23
CA LYS A 107 -22.13 4.94 -15.43
C LYS A 107 -22.40 6.03 -16.47
N ARG A 108 -23.05 5.58 -17.55
CA ARG A 108 -23.39 6.33 -18.75
C ARG A 108 -24.24 7.57 -18.45
N GLN A 109 -24.02 8.62 -19.24
CA GLN A 109 -24.97 9.71 -19.39
C GLN A 109 -26.27 9.19 -20.02
N ALA A 110 -27.41 9.69 -19.55
CA ALA A 110 -28.68 9.60 -20.23
C ALA A 110 -29.36 10.96 -20.14
N ALA A 111 -29.82 11.49 -21.27
CA ALA A 111 -30.48 12.79 -21.33
C ALA A 111 -31.92 12.69 -20.82
N SER A 112 -32.40 13.76 -20.17
CA SER A 112 -33.83 14.03 -20.04
C SER A 112 -34.04 15.53 -20.03
N SER A 113 -34.95 15.99 -20.87
CA SER A 113 -35.38 17.37 -21.01
C SER A 113 -36.65 17.62 -20.20
N ASP A 114 -36.66 18.64 -19.33
CA ASP A 114 -37.78 19.58 -19.31
C ASP A 114 -37.42 20.93 -18.63
N ARG A 115 -38.16 22.00 -18.95
CA ARG A 115 -38.07 23.34 -18.35
C ARG A 115 -39.40 23.71 -17.68
N SER A 116 -39.40 23.92 -16.37
CA SER A 116 -40.30 24.90 -15.75
C SER A 116 -39.78 25.41 -14.40
N MET A 117 -40.23 26.61 -14.03
CA MET A 117 -39.73 27.39 -12.88
C MET A 117 -40.68 27.26 -11.68
N ALA A 118 -40.16 27.09 -10.47
CA ALA A 118 -40.60 27.81 -9.27
C ALA A 118 -39.74 27.46 -8.04
N LYS A 119 -39.38 28.47 -7.23
CA LYS A 119 -38.88 28.27 -5.86
C LYS A 119 -40.06 28.29 -4.89
N PRO A 120 -39.98 27.56 -3.78
CA PRO A 120 -40.31 28.17 -2.50
C PRO A 120 -39.18 28.04 -1.48
N GLN A 121 -38.96 29.11 -0.70
CA GLN A 121 -38.07 29.06 0.46
C GLN A 121 -38.76 28.31 1.60
N ILE A 122 -38.14 27.23 2.09
CA ILE A 122 -38.41 26.69 3.43
C ILE A 122 -37.06 26.47 4.10
N THR A 123 -36.76 27.30 5.10
CA THR A 123 -35.52 27.26 5.90
C THR A 123 -35.56 26.12 6.93
N VAL A 124 -35.58 24.88 6.44
CA VAL A 124 -35.39 23.71 7.31
C VAL A 124 -33.96 23.74 7.86
N LYS A 125 -33.82 23.99 9.18
CA LYS A 125 -32.60 23.71 9.93
C LYS A 125 -32.28 22.22 9.85
N ARG A 126 -31.59 21.80 8.80
CA ARG A 126 -31.03 20.45 8.72
C ARG A 126 -29.83 20.41 9.66
N HIS A 127 -29.99 19.72 10.78
CA HIS A 127 -28.83 19.11 11.44
C HIS A 127 -28.04 18.36 10.36
N GLY A 128 -26.74 18.60 10.29
CA GLY A 128 -25.85 17.92 9.36
C GLY A 128 -25.71 16.46 9.75
N SER A 129 -26.71 15.64 9.44
CA SER A 129 -26.60 14.19 9.48
C SER A 129 -25.47 13.80 8.54
N ASN A 130 -24.35 13.42 9.15
CA ASN A 130 -23.12 12.96 8.50
C ASN A 130 -23.37 11.59 7.86
N THR A 131 -24.22 11.57 6.84
CA THR A 131 -24.76 10.38 6.17
C THR A 131 -24.48 10.49 4.67
N ASN A 132 -23.19 10.46 4.32
CA ASN A 132 -22.79 10.00 3.01
C ASN A 132 -22.23 8.57 3.18
N GLN A 133 -23.11 7.58 3.14
CA GLN A 133 -22.79 6.17 3.40
C GLN A 133 -21.75 5.64 2.38
N TYR A 134 -21.83 6.10 1.13
CA TYR A 134 -20.80 5.84 0.10
C TYR A 134 -19.45 6.51 0.41
N GLY A 135 -19.45 7.66 1.08
CA GLY A 135 -18.23 8.34 1.54
C GLY A 135 -17.56 7.71 2.76
N ARG A 136 -18.17 6.70 3.39
CA ARG A 136 -17.56 5.97 4.52
C ARG A 136 -16.59 4.88 4.05
N TYR A 137 -16.93 4.10 3.03
CA TYR A 137 -16.15 2.89 2.67
C TYR A 137 -14.65 3.14 2.43
N GLY A 138 -14.26 4.25 1.81
CA GLY A 138 -12.84 4.61 1.65
C GLY A 138 -12.18 5.13 2.95
N LYS A 139 -12.90 5.94 3.73
CA LYS A 139 -12.38 6.54 4.98
C LYS A 139 -12.25 5.49 6.08
N THR A 140 -13.26 4.65 6.26
CA THR A 140 -13.28 3.55 7.22
C THR A 140 -12.20 2.52 6.88
N ARG A 141 -12.00 2.16 5.61
CA ARG A 141 -10.90 1.25 5.22
C ARG A 141 -9.51 1.83 5.51
N ALA A 142 -9.24 3.08 5.13
CA ALA A 142 -7.95 3.72 5.42
C ALA A 142 -7.70 3.95 6.92
N GLU A 143 -8.76 4.24 7.68
CA GLU A 143 -8.70 4.37 9.15
C GLU A 143 -8.49 3.01 9.83
N GLU A 144 -9.13 1.94 9.35
CA GLU A 144 -8.93 0.57 9.82
C GLU A 144 -7.51 0.07 9.51
N ASP A 145 -6.97 0.37 8.33
CA ASP A 145 -5.58 0.05 7.97
C ASP A 145 -4.59 0.80 8.87
N ALA A 146 -4.82 2.10 9.13
CA ALA A 146 -4.01 2.85 10.11
C ALA A 146 -4.12 2.25 11.53
N ARG A 147 -5.32 1.83 11.98
CA ARG A 147 -5.52 1.14 13.27
C ARG A 147 -4.89 -0.26 13.30
N ARG A 148 -4.77 -0.96 12.17
CA ARG A 148 -4.04 -2.23 12.04
C ARG A 148 -2.55 -2.00 12.21
N TYR A 149 -1.95 -1.12 11.41
CA TYR A 149 -0.51 -0.82 11.50
C TYR A 149 -0.09 -0.21 12.84
N LEU A 150 -0.96 0.55 13.51
CA LEU A 150 -0.70 1.03 14.87
C LEU A 150 -0.63 -0.10 15.90
N ARG A 151 -1.57 -1.07 15.86
CA ARG A 151 -1.54 -2.24 16.76
C ARG A 151 -0.36 -3.16 16.47
N GLU A 152 -0.06 -3.40 15.20
CA GLU A 152 1.11 -4.18 14.77
C GLU A 152 2.41 -3.52 15.23
N LYS A 153 2.53 -2.19 15.11
CA LYS A 153 3.67 -1.43 15.63
C LYS A 153 3.81 -1.56 17.15
N GLU A 154 2.71 -1.43 17.91
CA GLU A 154 2.73 -1.54 19.38
C GLU A 154 3.15 -2.95 19.81
N GLU A 155 2.64 -3.99 19.15
CA GLU A 155 3.01 -5.38 19.43
C GLU A 155 4.49 -5.66 19.10
N LEU A 156 4.99 -5.18 17.96
CA LEU A 156 6.43 -5.27 17.63
C LEU A 156 7.31 -4.49 18.63
N GLU A 157 6.83 -3.36 19.17
CA GLU A 157 7.52 -2.62 20.23
C GLU A 157 7.55 -3.44 21.54
N ARG A 158 6.44 -4.07 21.95
CA ARG A 158 6.40 -4.98 23.12
C ARG A 158 7.30 -6.20 22.93
N GLN A 159 7.28 -6.85 21.76
CA GLN A 159 8.11 -8.02 21.48
C GLN A 159 9.60 -7.68 21.52
N LYS A 160 10.00 -6.54 20.95
CA LYS A 160 11.38 -6.07 21.00
C LYS A 160 11.83 -5.75 22.44
N ASP A 161 10.96 -5.17 23.26
CA ASP A 161 11.26 -4.93 24.68
C ASP A 161 11.32 -6.23 25.49
N HIS A 162 10.50 -7.23 25.15
CA HIS A 162 10.61 -8.58 25.72
C HIS A 162 11.95 -9.24 25.36
N VAL A 163 12.36 -9.23 24.09
CA VAL A 163 13.65 -9.75 23.63
C VAL A 163 14.82 -9.01 24.29
N ARG A 164 14.73 -7.67 24.41
CA ARG A 164 15.72 -6.85 25.14
C ARG A 164 15.87 -7.29 26.59
N ASN A 165 14.76 -7.53 27.29
CA ASN A 165 14.77 -8.01 28.68
C ASN A 165 15.34 -9.44 28.78
N ALA A 166 14.99 -10.33 27.85
CA ALA A 166 15.55 -11.68 27.78
C ALA A 166 17.07 -11.67 27.56
N LEU A 167 17.58 -10.84 26.65
CA LEU A 167 19.02 -10.66 26.42
C LEU A 167 19.76 -10.14 27.67
N VAL A 168 19.15 -9.24 28.45
CA VAL A 168 19.73 -8.77 29.73
C VAL A 168 19.79 -9.90 30.77
N LEU A 169 18.80 -10.80 30.80
CA LEU A 169 18.79 -11.96 31.68
C LEU A 169 19.83 -13.01 31.25
N LEU A 170 19.90 -13.37 29.97
CA LEU A 170 20.88 -14.33 29.45
C LEU A 170 22.31 -13.85 29.71
N ARG A 171 22.64 -12.59 29.35
CA ARG A 171 23.95 -11.95 29.65
C ARG A 171 24.23 -11.80 31.15
N LYS A 172 23.26 -12.00 32.04
CA LYS A 172 23.45 -12.05 33.50
C LYS A 172 23.75 -13.46 33.98
N GLU A 173 23.05 -14.48 33.47
CA GLU A 173 23.34 -15.88 33.79
C GLU A 173 24.67 -16.35 33.17
N GLU A 174 25.01 -15.90 31.96
CA GLU A 174 26.31 -16.12 31.31
C GLU A 174 27.46 -15.62 32.20
N ARG A 175 27.37 -14.40 32.71
CA ARG A 175 28.36 -13.84 33.65
C ARG A 175 28.46 -14.64 34.95
N LYS A 176 27.32 -15.03 35.54
CA LYS A 176 27.31 -15.89 36.74
C LYS A 176 27.89 -17.27 36.48
N ALA A 177 27.68 -17.85 35.29
CA ALA A 177 28.26 -19.13 34.90
C ALA A 177 29.79 -18.99 34.77
N LYS A 178 30.27 -17.96 34.06
CA LYS A 178 31.70 -17.61 33.97
C LYS A 178 32.34 -17.27 35.33
N GLU A 179 31.59 -16.72 36.28
CA GLU A 179 32.04 -16.54 37.67
C GLU A 179 32.16 -17.87 38.42
N ARG A 180 31.17 -18.78 38.29
CA ARG A 180 31.24 -20.13 38.88
C ARG A 180 32.41 -20.94 38.32
N MET A 181 32.71 -20.82 37.01
CA MET A 181 33.87 -21.48 36.38
C MET A 181 35.20 -21.13 37.06
N LYS A 182 35.37 -19.92 37.59
CA LYS A 182 36.62 -19.49 38.27
C LYS A 182 36.88 -20.20 39.61
N VAL A 183 35.86 -20.84 40.19
CA VAL A 183 35.91 -21.50 41.50
C VAL A 183 35.57 -22.99 41.39
N ALA A 184 35.30 -23.48 40.17
CA ALA A 184 34.92 -24.85 39.89
C ALA A 184 36.13 -25.79 39.83
N THR A 185 35.91 -27.08 40.14
CA THR A 185 36.88 -28.14 39.85
C THR A 185 36.86 -28.52 38.37
N ASP A 186 37.95 -29.06 37.82
CA ASP A 186 38.10 -29.38 36.38
C ASP A 186 36.91 -30.15 35.77
N LYS A 187 36.32 -31.09 36.53
CA LYS A 187 35.14 -31.87 36.11
C LYS A 187 33.85 -31.03 36.04
N GLN A 188 33.71 -30.06 36.94
CA GLN A 188 32.59 -29.11 36.92
C GLN A 188 32.82 -27.98 35.90
N TRP A 189 34.08 -27.65 35.64
CA TRP A 189 34.48 -26.60 34.71
C TRP A 189 34.02 -26.92 33.28
N LEU A 190 34.23 -28.15 32.79
CA LEU A 190 33.76 -28.60 31.47
C LEU A 190 32.24 -28.48 31.30
N ALA A 191 31.47 -28.93 32.31
CA ALA A 191 30.00 -28.83 32.28
C ALA A 191 29.49 -27.38 32.35
N LEU A 192 30.23 -26.49 33.04
CA LEU A 192 29.94 -25.06 33.06
C LEU A 192 30.35 -24.37 31.75
N GLU A 193 31.41 -24.81 31.08
CA GLU A 193 31.81 -24.30 29.76
C GLU A 193 30.76 -24.62 28.70
N GLU A 194 30.28 -25.87 28.65
CA GLU A 194 29.16 -26.27 27.77
C GLU A 194 27.87 -25.47 28.07
N CYS A 195 27.58 -25.19 29.35
CA CYS A 195 26.47 -24.33 29.72
C CYS A 195 26.67 -22.86 29.27
N VAL A 196 27.91 -22.36 29.29
CA VAL A 196 28.26 -21.02 28.81
C VAL A 196 28.13 -20.92 27.30
N THR A 197 28.59 -21.90 26.51
CA THR A 197 28.44 -21.86 25.05
C THR A 197 26.97 -21.89 24.63
N GLN A 198 26.13 -22.70 25.28
CA GLN A 198 24.67 -22.71 25.08
C GLN A 198 24.02 -21.35 25.42
N LEU A 199 24.50 -20.66 26.47
CA LEU A 199 24.03 -19.30 26.82
C LEU A 199 24.49 -18.25 25.80
N GLU A 200 25.66 -18.42 25.18
CA GLU A 200 26.16 -17.55 24.10
C GLU A 200 25.37 -17.77 22.80
N GLU A 201 25.13 -19.01 22.39
CA GLU A 201 24.30 -19.37 21.23
C GLU A 201 22.88 -18.82 21.36
N THR A 202 22.24 -19.01 22.52
CA THR A 202 20.90 -18.45 22.77
C THR A 202 20.89 -16.93 22.79
N CYS A 203 21.97 -16.27 23.25
CA CYS A 203 22.13 -14.82 23.08
C CYS A 203 22.22 -14.40 21.61
N GLN A 204 22.95 -15.13 20.76
CA GLN A 204 23.07 -14.83 19.33
C GLN A 204 21.72 -14.97 18.62
N ILE A 205 20.98 -16.05 18.89
CA ILE A 205 19.64 -16.27 18.32
C ILE A 205 18.70 -15.11 18.71
N LYS A 206 18.68 -14.71 19.98
CA LYS A 206 17.83 -13.59 20.45
C LYS A 206 18.26 -12.22 19.96
N GLU A 207 19.55 -12.01 19.72
CA GLU A 207 20.05 -10.79 19.06
C GLU A 207 19.56 -10.75 17.59
N GLY A 208 19.53 -11.90 16.90
CA GLY A 208 18.91 -12.07 15.58
C GLY A 208 17.40 -11.78 15.58
N GLU A 209 16.64 -12.36 16.52
CA GLU A 209 15.22 -12.06 16.74
C GLU A 209 14.98 -10.54 16.89
N ARG A 210 15.84 -9.84 17.65
CA ARG A 210 15.72 -8.37 17.82
C ARG A 210 15.88 -7.63 16.49
N VAL A 211 16.89 -7.99 15.69
CA VAL A 211 17.14 -7.36 14.38
C VAL A 211 15.97 -7.62 13.42
N GLU A 212 15.42 -8.83 13.40
CA GLU A 212 14.24 -9.15 12.58
C GLU A 212 13.01 -8.32 13.01
N LEU A 213 12.76 -8.16 14.31
CA LEU A 213 11.71 -7.29 14.84
C LEU A 213 11.94 -5.81 14.51
N GLU A 214 13.19 -5.34 14.51
CA GLU A 214 13.55 -3.98 14.10
C GLU A 214 13.26 -3.75 12.61
N LEU A 215 13.55 -4.71 11.74
CA LEU A 215 13.22 -4.65 10.30
C LEU A 215 11.69 -4.66 10.06
N LYS A 216 10.94 -5.54 10.73
CA LYS A 216 9.46 -5.54 10.66
C LYS A 216 8.89 -4.20 11.10
N LEU A 217 9.44 -3.64 12.18
CA LEU A 217 9.00 -2.36 12.76
C LEU A 217 9.35 -1.16 11.88
N THR A 218 10.43 -1.18 11.09
CA THR A 218 10.67 -0.14 10.06
C THR A 218 9.69 -0.28 8.90
N GLN A 219 9.39 -1.50 8.42
CA GLN A 219 8.40 -1.73 7.36
C GLN A 219 7.00 -1.27 7.77
N VAL A 220 6.53 -1.60 8.98
CA VAL A 220 5.22 -1.17 9.49
C VAL A 220 5.13 0.35 9.64
N LYS A 221 6.22 1.01 10.06
CA LYS A 221 6.30 2.49 10.10
C LYS A 221 6.22 3.11 8.70
N GLU A 222 6.84 2.49 7.70
CA GLU A 222 6.73 2.93 6.31
C GLU A 222 5.30 2.75 5.78
N ASN A 223 4.68 1.59 6.04
CA ASN A 223 3.30 1.29 5.64
C ASN A 223 2.30 2.27 6.28
N LEU A 224 2.43 2.53 7.59
CA LEU A 224 1.64 3.54 8.29
C LEU A 224 1.81 4.94 7.67
N LYS A 225 3.04 5.32 7.29
CA LYS A 225 3.31 6.58 6.59
C LYS A 225 2.65 6.61 5.20
N LYS A 226 2.67 5.50 4.43
CA LYS A 226 1.98 5.37 3.14
C LYS A 226 0.46 5.51 3.30
N SER A 227 -0.16 4.86 4.29
CA SER A 227 -1.59 4.98 4.59
C SER A 227 -1.99 6.41 4.98
N LEU A 228 -1.17 7.11 5.77
CA LEU A 228 -1.40 8.51 6.14
C LEU A 228 -1.24 9.47 4.93
N ALA A 229 -0.21 9.25 4.10
CA ALA A 229 0.02 10.05 2.89
C ALA A 229 -1.06 9.81 1.81
N GLY A 230 -1.58 8.60 1.68
CA GLY A 230 -2.64 8.24 0.74
C GLY A 230 -3.96 8.98 0.96
N GLY A 231 -4.20 9.51 2.16
CA GLY A 231 -5.32 10.42 2.45
C GLY A 231 -5.10 11.88 2.03
N THR A 232 -3.89 12.25 1.61
CA THR A 232 -3.42 13.66 1.58
C THR A 232 -2.85 14.11 0.22
N LEU A 233 -3.12 13.41 -0.89
CA LEU A 233 -2.84 13.88 -2.25
C LEU A 233 -3.84 14.97 -2.72
N GLY A 234 -4.09 15.97 -1.87
CA GLY A 234 -5.13 16.96 -2.12
C GLY A 234 -5.25 18.14 -1.13
N ALA A 235 -4.23 18.41 -0.31
CA ALA A 235 -4.20 19.62 0.54
C ALA A 235 -2.79 20.00 1.03
N THR A 236 -1.90 20.40 0.12
CA THR A 236 -0.66 21.10 0.52
C THR A 236 -0.97 22.53 0.93
N VAL A 237 -1.34 22.74 2.21
CA VAL A 237 -1.33 24.07 2.81
C VAL A 237 -0.01 24.23 3.57
N GLU A 238 0.94 24.94 2.96
CA GLU A 238 2.17 25.34 3.65
C GLU A 238 1.85 26.20 4.87
N THR A 239 2.32 25.79 6.04
CA THR A 239 2.36 26.65 7.22
C THR A 239 3.71 27.36 7.29
N LYS A 240 3.80 28.53 6.63
CA LYS A 240 4.94 29.45 6.83
C LYS A 240 5.02 29.89 8.31
N PRO A 241 6.16 29.70 9.00
CA PRO A 241 6.34 30.25 10.34
C PRO A 241 6.62 31.75 10.25
N LEU A 242 5.70 32.60 10.73
CA LEU A 242 5.95 34.04 10.82
C LEU A 242 6.88 34.34 12.01
N GLY A 243 7.84 35.25 11.78
CA GLY A 243 9.00 35.43 12.65
C GLY A 243 8.74 36.04 14.03
N LYS A 244 9.69 35.75 14.92
CA LYS A 244 9.82 36.29 16.29
C LYS A 244 9.80 37.83 16.30
N LYS A 245 9.11 38.43 17.28
CA LYS A 245 9.45 39.78 17.77
C LYS A 245 9.98 39.67 19.20
N THR A 246 11.18 40.20 19.40
CA THR A 246 11.90 40.19 20.68
C THR A 246 11.72 41.54 21.39
N GLN A 247 11.41 41.48 22.69
CA GLN A 247 11.62 42.47 23.77
C GLN A 247 11.49 43.99 23.47
N ARG A 248 10.74 44.67 24.34
CA ARG A 248 11.39 45.51 25.37
C ARG A 248 10.51 45.71 26.60
N SER A 249 11.11 45.55 27.77
CA SER A 249 10.65 46.01 29.09
C SER A 249 11.46 47.24 29.51
N GLU A 250 11.12 47.83 30.66
CA GLU A 250 11.74 49.05 31.27
C GLU A 250 11.29 50.37 30.61
N VAL A 251 10.89 51.43 31.34
CA VAL A 251 10.70 51.65 32.80
C VAL A 251 9.33 52.30 33.02
#